data_AF-A0A3C1ABL2-F1
#
_entry.id   AF-A0A3C1ABL2-F1
#
_cell.length_a   1.000
_cell.length_b   1.000
_cell.length_c   1.000
_cell.angle_alpha   90.00
_cell.angle_beta   90.00
_cell.angle_gamma   90.00
#
_symmetry.space_group_name_H-M   'P 1'
#
loop_
_entity.id
_entity.type
_entity.pdbx_description
1 polymer ?
#
loop_
_entity_poly.entity_id
_entity_poly.type
_entity_poly.pdbx_seq_one_letter_code
_entity_poly.pdbx_strand_id
1 'polypeptide(L)'
;MRKILRLILIIFYTLLICSISVAQHSHSPFEKAVRYADSVYKQNDFLSALSAYRYADKLKPGDEKVLSRINELEKALSFAEQNNKQAQDLLYEAEKAFRNQDDATVDKVVKQLEGLAFSDINLRSRFEELKRQIEKRRQQISAYNEAMLEGDHSLKNKLYQQASKAYSRALQIKPDDQLAAQGLAQSQQQEKQAHVIYQEKLDEANQVYQLQKYEQALKLFTEANQILPEGVEAQQKIDEINDIFSYQSKLQEQYQKAITKGDADFAKGDFDEAMKAYQKAIDINPDETYPKTRIREIKALYADESSRQQRYKSLIDEGDNYLKSGETEKAYQSFLAALQLKPNDSYASSKIKSLQPRIDELVKNRKSYQQ
;
A
#
# COMPACT_ATOMS: atom_id res chain seq x y z
N MET A 1 -33.42 61.63 17.63
CA MET A 1 -32.65 60.39 17.93
C MET A 1 -32.93 59.77 19.30
N ARG A 2 -33.01 60.52 20.42
CA ARG A 2 -33.28 59.92 21.77
C ARG A 2 -34.66 59.23 21.93
N LYS A 3 -35.69 59.62 21.17
CA LYS A 3 -37.02 58.95 21.22
C LYS A 3 -37.07 57.62 20.45
N ILE A 4 -36.29 57.49 19.37
CA ILE A 4 -36.23 56.25 18.57
C ILE A 4 -35.39 55.18 19.29
N LEU A 5 -34.31 55.59 19.96
CA LEU A 5 -33.48 54.67 20.76
C LEU A 5 -34.23 54.09 21.97
N ARG A 6 -35.14 54.86 22.59
CA ARG A 6 -36.01 54.37 23.69
C ARG A 6 -37.06 53.37 23.20
N LEU A 7 -37.58 53.54 21.99
CA LEU A 7 -38.58 52.62 21.43
C LEU A 7 -37.95 51.26 21.06
N ILE A 8 -36.73 51.26 20.53
CA ILE A 8 -35.98 50.04 20.20
C ILE A 8 -35.57 49.28 21.49
N LEU A 9 -35.18 49.99 22.56
CA LEU A 9 -34.84 49.35 23.83
C LEU A 9 -36.04 48.70 24.51
N ILE A 10 -37.24 49.29 24.38
CA ILE A 10 -38.48 48.73 24.95
C ILE A 10 -38.94 47.51 24.17
N ILE A 11 -38.78 47.48 22.84
CA ILE A 11 -39.12 46.31 22.02
C ILE A 11 -38.13 45.15 22.26
N PHE A 12 -36.85 45.44 22.51
CA PHE A 12 -35.88 44.42 22.91
C PHE A 12 -36.14 43.89 24.34
N TYR A 13 -36.56 44.75 25.27
CA TYR A 13 -36.92 44.31 26.63
C TYR A 13 -38.22 43.51 26.66
N THR A 14 -39.21 43.83 25.82
CA THR A 14 -40.44 43.03 25.75
C THR A 14 -40.24 41.72 25.02
N LEU A 15 -39.31 41.60 24.05
CA LEU A 15 -38.92 40.32 23.46
C LEU A 15 -38.04 39.46 24.39
N LEU A 16 -37.24 40.07 25.26
CA LEU A 16 -36.50 39.36 26.32
C LEU A 16 -37.45 38.88 27.44
N ILE A 17 -38.51 39.63 27.72
CA ILE A 17 -39.55 39.22 28.69
C ILE A 17 -40.56 38.23 28.07
N CYS A 18 -40.68 38.16 26.74
CA CYS A 18 -41.54 37.19 26.05
C CYS A 18 -40.82 35.89 25.64
N SER A 19 -39.53 35.73 25.94
CA SER A 19 -38.78 34.47 25.70
C SER A 19 -38.29 33.77 26.97
N ILE A 20 -38.77 34.19 28.15
CA ILE A 20 -38.78 33.37 29.37
C ILE A 20 -40.24 33.12 29.78
N SER A 21 -41.04 32.69 28.80
CA SER A 21 -42.26 31.91 29.02
C SER A 21 -41.87 30.42 28.96
N VAL A 22 -41.06 29.98 29.92
CA VAL A 22 -40.85 28.55 30.20
C VAL A 22 -40.83 28.34 31.71
N ALA A 23 -42.02 28.04 32.24
CA ALA A 23 -42.27 27.25 33.45
C ALA A 23 -41.25 27.33 34.61
N GLN A 24 -41.30 28.39 35.42
CA GLN A 24 -40.96 28.27 36.84
C GLN A 24 -42.22 27.83 37.61
N HIS A 25 -42.53 26.54 37.59
CA HIS A 25 -43.29 25.94 38.67
C HIS A 25 -42.30 25.65 39.80
N SER A 26 -42.35 26.44 40.88
CA SER A 26 -41.68 26.09 42.12
C SER A 26 -42.34 24.82 42.66
N HIS A 27 -41.78 23.66 42.31
CA HIS A 27 -42.30 22.38 42.80
C HIS A 27 -42.43 22.42 44.32
N SER A 28 -43.58 22.00 44.82
CA SER A 28 -43.83 21.89 46.25
C SER A 28 -42.77 20.96 46.89
N PRO A 29 -42.46 21.12 48.20
CA PRO A 29 -41.55 20.20 48.90
C PRO A 29 -41.95 18.72 48.71
N PHE A 30 -43.26 18.45 48.66
CA PHE A 30 -43.82 17.14 48.34
C PHE A 30 -43.43 16.66 46.93
N GLU A 31 -43.67 17.48 45.90
CA GLU A 31 -43.31 17.14 44.52
C GLU A 31 -41.82 16.91 44.33
N LYS A 32 -40.97 17.67 45.03
CA LYS A 32 -39.51 17.46 45.03
C LYS A 32 -39.13 16.11 45.64
N ALA A 33 -39.75 15.75 46.78
CA ALA A 33 -39.53 14.47 47.45
C ALA A 33 -39.97 13.28 46.58
N VAL A 34 -41.16 13.36 45.97
CA VAL A 34 -41.66 12.32 45.05
C VAL A 34 -40.77 12.20 43.81
N ARG A 35 -40.35 13.32 43.21
CA ARG A 35 -39.44 13.27 42.05
C ARG A 35 -38.08 12.66 42.40
N TYR A 36 -37.54 12.95 43.58
CA TYR A 36 -36.32 12.30 44.05
C TYR A 36 -36.54 10.80 44.28
N ALA A 37 -37.62 10.42 44.97
CA ALA A 37 -38.00 9.03 45.20
C ALA A 37 -38.13 8.25 43.89
N ASP A 38 -38.84 8.79 42.90
CA ASP A 38 -38.97 8.21 41.56
C ASP A 38 -37.61 8.10 40.85
N SER A 39 -36.75 9.10 41.01
CA SER A 39 -35.41 9.12 40.41
C SER A 39 -34.53 7.99 40.96
N VAL A 40 -34.47 7.82 42.28
CA VAL A 40 -33.66 6.77 42.91
C VAL A 40 -34.31 5.38 42.75
N TYR A 41 -35.64 5.31 42.71
CA TYR A 41 -36.37 4.09 42.36
C TYR A 41 -36.00 3.60 40.96
N LYS A 42 -35.93 4.50 39.97
CA LYS A 42 -35.47 4.17 38.60
C LYS A 42 -34.02 3.70 38.54
N GLN A 43 -33.21 4.04 39.55
CA GLN A 43 -31.83 3.58 39.70
C GLN A 43 -31.73 2.26 40.49
N ASN A 44 -32.87 1.64 40.83
CA ASN A 44 -32.99 0.44 41.68
C ASN A 44 -32.47 0.64 43.13
N ASP A 45 -32.34 1.88 43.59
CA ASP A 45 -32.03 2.19 45.00
C ASP A 45 -33.34 2.22 45.81
N PHE A 46 -33.86 1.03 46.07
CA PHE A 46 -35.15 0.83 46.74
C PHE A 46 -35.17 1.31 48.20
N LEU A 47 -34.02 1.32 48.88
CA LEU A 47 -33.90 1.83 50.26
C LEU A 47 -33.99 3.36 50.29
N SER A 48 -33.26 4.04 49.40
CA SER A 48 -33.38 5.50 49.26
C SER A 48 -34.76 5.90 48.74
N ALA A 49 -35.34 5.13 47.81
CA ALA A 49 -36.69 5.35 47.31
C ALA A 49 -37.72 5.25 48.44
N LEU A 50 -37.66 4.20 49.25
CA LEU A 50 -38.57 4.02 50.38
C LEU A 50 -38.43 5.15 51.40
N SER A 51 -37.21 5.56 51.70
CA SER A 51 -36.94 6.68 52.62
C SER A 51 -37.51 8.00 52.09
N ALA A 52 -37.35 8.26 50.79
CA ALA A 52 -37.86 9.45 50.13
C ALA A 52 -39.39 9.47 50.00
N TYR A 53 -40.03 8.33 49.70
CA TYR A 53 -41.49 8.24 49.71
C TYR A 53 -42.07 8.38 51.13
N ARG A 54 -41.43 7.79 52.16
CA ARG A 54 -41.84 8.01 53.57
C ARG A 54 -41.71 9.48 53.97
N TYR A 55 -40.72 10.19 53.46
CA TYR A 55 -40.61 11.64 53.65
C TYR A 55 -41.72 12.40 52.91
N ALA A 56 -42.06 12.01 51.68
CA ALA A 56 -43.18 12.59 50.94
C ALA A 56 -44.53 12.38 51.65
N ASP A 57 -44.77 11.19 52.22
CA ASP A 57 -45.97 10.90 53.00
C ASP A 57 -46.07 11.79 54.25
N LYS A 58 -44.95 12.08 54.94
CA LYS A 58 -44.93 13.07 56.04
C LYS A 58 -45.33 14.48 55.60
N LEU A 59 -44.99 14.88 54.38
CA LEU A 59 -45.31 16.20 53.83
C LEU A 59 -46.77 16.31 53.37
N LYS A 60 -47.34 15.22 52.87
CA LYS A 60 -48.74 15.12 52.43
C LYS A 60 -49.30 13.74 52.76
N PRO A 61 -49.79 13.53 54.00
CA PRO A 61 -50.30 12.24 54.43
C PRO A 61 -51.52 11.81 53.64
N GLY A 62 -51.61 10.51 53.33
CA GLY A 62 -52.80 9.93 52.67
C GLY A 62 -52.81 10.06 51.14
N ASP A 63 -51.69 10.49 50.52
CA ASP A 63 -51.58 10.45 49.06
C ASP A 63 -51.52 8.99 48.56
N GLU A 64 -52.56 8.55 47.87
CA GLU A 64 -52.72 7.15 47.45
C GLU A 64 -51.54 6.61 46.64
N LYS A 65 -50.93 7.44 45.77
CA LYS A 65 -49.81 7.02 44.93
C LYS A 65 -48.55 6.80 45.76
N VAL A 66 -48.28 7.68 46.72
CA VAL A 66 -47.12 7.56 47.62
C VAL A 66 -47.27 6.34 48.52
N LEU A 67 -48.45 6.14 49.12
CA LEU A 67 -48.71 4.97 49.97
C LEU A 67 -48.63 3.65 49.20
N SER A 68 -49.15 3.59 47.96
CA SER A 68 -48.99 2.41 47.10
C SER A 68 -47.51 2.08 46.87
N ARG A 69 -46.69 3.09 46.59
CA ARG A 69 -45.24 2.91 46.37
C ARG A 69 -44.50 2.47 47.63
N ILE A 70 -44.85 3.01 48.79
CA ILE A 70 -44.29 2.58 50.08
C ILE A 70 -44.59 1.10 50.30
N ASN A 71 -45.85 0.67 50.16
CA ASN A 71 -46.25 -0.72 50.36
C ASN A 71 -45.57 -1.68 49.38
N GLU A 72 -45.46 -1.31 48.11
CA GLU A 72 -44.73 -2.09 47.09
C GLU A 72 -43.26 -2.27 47.47
N LEU A 73 -42.60 -1.19 47.89
CA LEU A 73 -41.19 -1.18 48.27
C LEU A 73 -40.93 -1.94 49.56
N GLU A 74 -41.78 -1.79 50.59
CA GLU A 74 -41.65 -2.52 51.84
C GLU A 74 -41.81 -4.03 51.62
N LYS A 75 -42.76 -4.44 50.79
CA LYS A 75 -42.94 -5.85 50.41
C LYS A 75 -41.71 -6.38 49.66
N ALA A 76 -41.19 -5.62 48.70
CA ALA A 76 -40.02 -6.00 47.93
C ALA A 76 -38.75 -6.09 48.79
N LEU A 77 -38.54 -5.13 49.70
CA LEU A 77 -37.40 -5.11 50.61
C LEU A 77 -37.49 -6.23 51.66
N SER A 78 -38.68 -6.50 52.21
CA SER A 78 -38.87 -7.63 53.13
C SER A 78 -38.63 -8.99 52.46
N PHE A 79 -39.09 -9.17 51.21
CA PHE A 79 -38.77 -10.36 50.43
C PHE A 79 -37.25 -10.48 50.16
N ALA A 80 -36.59 -9.36 49.84
CA ALA A 80 -35.15 -9.33 49.64
C ALA A 80 -34.38 -9.64 50.94
N GLU A 81 -34.87 -9.20 52.10
CA GLU A 81 -34.28 -9.52 53.39
C GLU A 81 -34.35 -11.03 53.71
N GLN A 82 -35.48 -11.69 53.39
CA GLN A 82 -35.63 -13.14 53.57
C GLN A 82 -34.63 -13.93 52.74
N ASN A 83 -34.25 -13.41 51.57
CA ASN A 83 -33.29 -14.04 50.67
C ASN A 83 -31.83 -13.80 51.07
N ASN A 84 -31.52 -12.91 52.02
CA ASN A 84 -30.13 -12.61 52.40
C ASN A 84 -29.35 -13.86 52.84
N LYS A 85 -29.99 -14.78 53.57
CA LYS A 85 -29.36 -16.04 53.97
C LYS A 85 -29.03 -16.92 52.76
N GLN A 86 -29.97 -17.09 51.84
CA GLN A 86 -29.76 -17.85 50.62
C GLN A 86 -28.67 -17.22 49.75
N ALA A 87 -28.66 -15.88 49.64
CA ALA A 87 -27.61 -15.14 48.92
C ALA A 87 -26.23 -15.34 49.58
N GLN A 88 -26.17 -15.36 50.91
CA GLN A 88 -24.92 -15.64 51.64
C GLN A 88 -24.38 -17.05 51.35
N ASP A 89 -25.26 -18.07 51.36
CA ASP A 89 -24.88 -19.46 51.11
C ASP A 89 -24.40 -19.64 49.66
N LEU A 90 -25.13 -19.08 48.69
CA LEU A 90 -24.74 -19.10 47.28
C LEU A 90 -23.43 -18.32 47.04
N LEU A 91 -23.26 -17.15 47.65
CA LEU A 91 -22.04 -16.37 47.50
C LEU A 91 -20.83 -17.13 48.05
N TYR A 92 -20.97 -17.78 49.20
CA TYR A 92 -19.92 -18.65 49.76
C TYR A 92 -19.58 -19.81 48.81
N GLU A 93 -20.59 -20.46 48.23
CA GLU A 93 -20.40 -21.54 47.25
C GLU A 93 -19.65 -21.04 46.01
N ALA A 94 -20.03 -19.89 45.44
CA ALA A 94 -19.37 -19.29 44.28
C ALA A 94 -17.92 -18.90 44.58
N GLU A 95 -17.65 -18.27 45.73
CA GLU A 95 -16.29 -17.91 46.15
C GLU A 95 -15.42 -19.16 46.36
N LYS A 96 -15.99 -20.24 46.90
CA LYS A 96 -15.30 -21.52 47.08
C LYS A 96 -15.01 -22.18 45.74
N ALA A 97 -15.98 -22.23 44.83
CA ALA A 97 -15.81 -22.75 43.47
C ALA A 97 -14.73 -21.95 42.71
N PHE A 98 -14.73 -20.62 42.84
CA PHE A 98 -13.74 -19.74 42.22
C PHE A 98 -12.31 -20.03 42.70
N ARG A 99 -12.10 -20.19 44.02
CA ARG A 99 -10.80 -20.59 44.58
C ARG A 99 -10.35 -21.98 44.09
N ASN A 100 -11.30 -22.88 43.90
CA ASN A 100 -11.05 -24.23 43.42
C ASN A 100 -10.96 -24.33 41.89
N GLN A 101 -11.08 -23.21 41.17
CA GLN A 101 -11.06 -23.15 39.70
C GLN A 101 -12.18 -23.96 39.02
N ASP A 102 -13.31 -24.17 39.72
CA ASP A 102 -14.50 -24.83 39.18
C ASP A 102 -15.42 -23.82 38.50
N ASP A 103 -15.07 -23.47 37.26
CA ASP A 103 -15.75 -22.41 36.50
C ASP A 103 -17.22 -22.78 36.19
N ALA A 104 -17.54 -24.08 36.05
CA ALA A 104 -18.90 -24.54 35.82
C ALA A 104 -19.81 -24.25 37.02
N THR A 105 -19.33 -24.52 38.24
CA THR A 105 -20.06 -24.18 39.47
C THR A 105 -20.13 -22.68 39.68
N VAL A 106 -19.05 -21.94 39.41
CA VAL A 106 -19.06 -20.46 39.45
C VAL A 106 -20.15 -19.89 38.57
N ASP A 107 -20.21 -20.28 37.29
CA ASP A 107 -21.17 -19.75 36.32
C ASP A 107 -22.62 -20.05 36.72
N LYS A 108 -22.86 -21.28 37.19
CA LYS A 108 -24.17 -21.71 37.68
C LYS A 108 -24.63 -20.87 38.87
N VAL A 109 -23.77 -20.72 39.89
CA VAL A 109 -24.13 -20.07 41.15
C VAL A 109 -24.20 -18.55 41.00
N VAL A 110 -23.30 -17.95 40.21
CA VAL A 110 -23.38 -16.52 39.86
C VAL A 110 -24.70 -16.21 39.17
N LYS A 111 -25.13 -17.03 38.20
CA LYS A 111 -26.43 -16.86 37.54
C LYS A 111 -27.61 -16.95 38.52
N GLN A 112 -27.52 -17.83 39.52
CA GLN A 112 -28.52 -17.92 40.58
C GLN A 112 -28.55 -16.65 41.46
N LEU A 113 -27.37 -16.11 41.81
CA LEU A 113 -27.24 -14.86 42.56
C LEU A 113 -27.74 -13.65 41.79
N GLU A 114 -27.49 -13.56 40.48
CA GLU A 114 -28.01 -12.49 39.61
C GLU A 114 -29.54 -12.49 39.52
N GLY A 115 -30.16 -13.67 39.61
CA GLY A 115 -31.61 -13.83 39.63
C GLY A 115 -32.25 -13.68 41.01
N LEU A 116 -31.47 -13.62 42.09
CA LEU A 116 -31.96 -13.56 43.47
C LEU A 116 -32.01 -12.10 43.94
N ALA A 117 -33.19 -11.64 44.34
CA ALA A 117 -33.31 -10.33 44.98
C ALA A 117 -32.90 -10.42 46.46
N PHE A 118 -31.84 -9.72 46.86
CA PHE A 118 -31.37 -9.63 48.26
C PHE A 118 -30.91 -8.19 48.60
N SER A 119 -30.99 -7.79 49.87
CA SER A 119 -30.83 -6.38 50.31
C SER A 119 -29.54 -6.09 51.08
N ASP A 120 -28.83 -7.11 51.57
CA ASP A 120 -27.62 -6.92 52.38
C ASP A 120 -26.50 -6.23 51.57
N ILE A 121 -26.02 -5.09 52.09
CA ILE A 121 -25.05 -4.24 51.40
C ILE A 121 -23.66 -4.89 51.30
N ASN A 122 -23.27 -5.68 52.31
CA ASN A 122 -21.99 -6.36 52.35
C ASN A 122 -21.97 -7.54 51.37
N LEU A 123 -23.07 -8.30 51.30
CA LEU A 123 -23.22 -9.37 50.31
C LEU A 123 -23.17 -8.81 48.89
N ARG A 124 -23.82 -7.66 48.63
CA ARG A 124 -23.79 -6.99 47.31
C ARG A 124 -22.36 -6.56 46.94
N SER A 125 -21.65 -5.93 47.87
CA SER A 125 -20.27 -5.49 47.62
C SER A 125 -19.33 -6.66 47.34
N ARG A 126 -19.44 -7.76 48.10
CA ARG A 126 -18.65 -8.98 47.87
C ARG A 126 -19.00 -9.65 46.55
N PHE A 127 -20.28 -9.69 46.19
CA PHE A 127 -20.71 -10.27 44.92
C PHE A 127 -20.18 -9.50 43.71
N GLU A 128 -20.21 -8.16 43.75
CA GLU A 128 -19.63 -7.34 42.68
C GLU A 128 -18.11 -7.48 42.61
N GLU A 129 -17.41 -7.60 43.75
CA GLU A 129 -15.98 -7.87 43.76
C GLU A 129 -15.65 -9.26 43.17
N LEU A 130 -16.42 -10.30 43.53
CA LEU A 130 -16.28 -11.63 42.94
C LEU A 130 -16.48 -11.59 41.42
N LYS A 131 -17.51 -10.89 40.92
CA LYS A 131 -17.74 -10.72 39.47
C LYS A 131 -16.54 -10.08 38.77
N ARG A 132 -15.94 -9.04 39.36
CA ARG A 132 -14.73 -8.40 38.81
C ARG A 132 -13.55 -9.37 38.76
N GLN A 133 -13.37 -10.19 39.79
CA GLN A 133 -12.31 -11.20 39.82
C GLN A 133 -12.53 -12.30 38.77
N ILE A 134 -13.77 -12.76 38.60
CA ILE A 134 -14.15 -13.73 37.56
C ILE A 134 -13.83 -13.17 36.17
N GLU A 135 -14.27 -11.93 35.89
CA GLU A 135 -14.04 -11.30 34.61
C GLU A 135 -12.53 -11.12 34.34
N LYS A 136 -11.77 -10.65 35.33
CA LYS A 136 -10.32 -10.53 35.22
C LYS A 136 -9.65 -11.88 34.94
N ARG A 137 -10.06 -12.96 35.62
CA ARG A 137 -9.52 -14.31 35.40
C ARG A 137 -9.86 -14.82 34.00
N ARG A 138 -11.09 -14.60 33.52
CA ARG A 138 -11.50 -14.95 32.16
C ARG A 138 -10.68 -14.21 31.10
N GLN A 139 -10.43 -12.92 31.29
CA GLN A 139 -9.57 -12.13 30.40
C GLN A 139 -8.13 -12.66 30.38
N GLN A 140 -7.59 -13.03 31.54
CA GLN A 140 -6.26 -13.65 31.62
C GLN A 140 -6.21 -15.00 30.88
N ILE A 141 -7.25 -15.85 31.02
CA ILE A 141 -7.35 -17.12 30.29
C ILE A 141 -7.44 -16.88 28.78
N SER A 142 -8.25 -15.91 28.32
CA SER A 142 -8.34 -15.56 26.90
C SER A 142 -6.99 -15.08 26.36
N ALA A 143 -6.35 -14.14 27.04
CA ALA A 143 -5.05 -13.59 26.66
C ALA A 143 -3.95 -14.68 26.64
N TYR A 144 -4.00 -15.64 27.56
CA TYR A 144 -3.12 -16.79 27.56
C TYR A 144 -3.34 -17.67 26.31
N ASN A 145 -4.59 -18.03 26.02
CA ASN A 145 -4.93 -18.87 24.86
C ASN A 145 -4.54 -18.19 23.53
N GLU A 146 -4.79 -16.90 23.42
CA GLU A 146 -4.37 -16.08 22.27
C GLU A 146 -2.84 -16.07 22.12
N ALA A 147 -2.11 -15.87 23.21
CA ALA A 147 -0.66 -15.87 23.20
C ALA A 147 -0.08 -17.25 22.82
N MET A 148 -0.68 -18.35 23.29
CA MET A 148 -0.28 -19.70 22.89
C MET A 148 -0.53 -19.93 21.40
N LEU A 149 -1.72 -19.58 20.91
CA LEU A 149 -2.07 -19.74 19.50
C LEU A 149 -1.16 -18.92 18.57
N GLU A 150 -0.87 -17.67 18.95
CA GLU A 150 0.05 -16.80 18.21
C GLU A 150 1.48 -17.37 18.22
N GLY A 151 1.92 -17.94 19.34
CA GLY A 151 3.20 -18.64 19.49
C GLY A 151 3.30 -19.83 18.54
N ASP A 152 2.31 -20.72 18.57
CA ASP A 152 2.23 -21.91 17.73
C ASP A 152 2.21 -21.54 16.24
N HIS A 153 1.39 -20.56 15.88
CA HIS A 153 1.28 -20.07 14.52
C HIS A 153 2.59 -19.44 14.03
N SER A 154 3.20 -18.58 14.84
CA SER A 154 4.48 -17.93 14.50
C SER A 154 5.58 -18.96 14.34
N LEU A 155 5.67 -19.94 15.24
CA LEU A 155 6.68 -20.98 15.20
C LEU A 155 6.53 -21.85 13.94
N LYS A 156 5.30 -22.24 13.59
CA LYS A 156 5.01 -22.98 12.35
C LYS A 156 5.45 -22.21 11.10
N ASN A 157 5.33 -20.89 11.11
CA ASN A 157 5.73 -20.02 10.00
C ASN A 157 7.21 -19.57 10.09
N LYS A 158 8.01 -20.16 11.00
CA LYS A 158 9.43 -19.83 11.21
C LYS A 158 9.68 -18.37 11.65
N LEU A 159 8.66 -17.72 12.22
CA LEU A 159 8.76 -16.40 12.82
C LEU A 159 9.17 -16.57 14.28
N TYR A 160 10.42 -17.00 14.51
CA TYR A 160 10.89 -17.45 15.81
C TYR A 160 10.93 -16.35 16.86
N GLN A 161 11.20 -15.10 16.47
CA GLN A 161 11.19 -13.96 17.40
C GLN A 161 9.77 -13.63 17.86
N GLN A 162 8.81 -13.64 16.93
CA GLN A 162 7.39 -13.47 17.24
C GLN A 162 6.88 -14.60 18.13
N ALA A 163 7.22 -15.85 17.79
CA ALA A 163 6.87 -17.02 18.59
C ALA A 163 7.40 -16.90 20.02
N SER A 164 8.69 -16.57 20.19
CA SER A 164 9.31 -16.38 21.50
C SER A 164 8.63 -15.29 22.32
N LYS A 165 8.27 -14.16 21.70
CA LYS A 165 7.51 -13.07 22.36
C LYS A 165 6.12 -13.53 22.81
N ALA A 166 5.42 -14.28 21.97
CA ALA A 166 4.08 -14.78 22.27
C ALA A 166 4.10 -15.79 23.43
N TYR A 167 4.98 -16.80 23.39
CA TYR A 167 5.14 -17.73 24.53
C TYR A 167 5.61 -17.05 25.81
N SER A 168 6.47 -16.03 25.71
CA SER A 168 6.87 -15.23 26.88
C SER A 168 5.68 -14.51 27.52
N ARG A 169 4.73 -13.99 26.73
CA ARG A 169 3.47 -13.43 27.25
C ARG A 169 2.59 -14.49 27.92
N ALA A 170 2.49 -15.68 27.34
CA ALA A 170 1.77 -16.79 27.95
C ALA A 170 2.38 -17.16 29.34
N LEU A 171 3.71 -17.20 29.43
CA LEU A 171 4.42 -17.45 30.70
C LEU A 171 4.30 -16.31 31.71
N GLN A 172 4.14 -15.06 31.29
CA GLN A 172 3.84 -13.95 32.21
C GLN A 172 2.47 -14.13 32.88
N ILE A 173 1.50 -14.75 32.19
CA ILE A 173 0.17 -15.03 32.72
C ILE A 173 0.17 -16.32 33.56
N LYS A 174 0.88 -17.36 33.07
CA LYS A 174 0.99 -18.67 33.72
C LYS A 174 2.47 -19.13 33.76
N PRO A 175 3.23 -18.71 34.80
CA PRO A 175 4.68 -18.94 34.87
C PRO A 175 5.11 -20.41 34.89
N ASP A 176 4.27 -21.29 35.44
CA ASP A 176 4.56 -22.72 35.56
C ASP A 176 4.05 -23.55 34.36
N ASP A 177 3.64 -22.89 33.27
CA ASP A 177 3.14 -23.60 32.09
C ASP A 177 4.27 -24.27 31.30
N GLN A 178 4.28 -25.60 31.33
CA GLN A 178 5.30 -26.40 30.65
C GLN A 178 5.22 -26.29 29.13
N LEU A 179 4.03 -26.15 28.55
CA LEU A 179 3.87 -26.08 27.08
C LEU A 179 4.40 -24.75 26.56
N ALA A 180 4.05 -23.64 27.22
CA ALA A 180 4.58 -22.32 26.89
C ALA A 180 6.11 -22.26 27.06
N ALA A 181 6.64 -22.87 28.12
CA ALA A 181 8.08 -22.95 28.35
C ALA A 181 8.80 -23.77 27.26
N GLN A 182 8.23 -24.89 26.85
CA GLN A 182 8.74 -25.71 25.74
C GLN A 182 8.69 -24.95 24.41
N GLY A 183 7.57 -24.28 24.11
CA GLY A 183 7.41 -23.47 22.91
C GLY A 183 8.44 -22.34 22.83
N LEU A 184 8.70 -21.65 23.95
CA LEU A 184 9.74 -20.62 24.05
C LEU A 184 11.14 -21.19 23.77
N ALA A 185 11.50 -22.28 24.45
CA ALA A 185 12.81 -22.93 24.28
C ALA A 185 13.01 -23.43 22.84
N GLN A 186 11.97 -24.05 22.25
CA GLN A 186 11.99 -24.51 20.87
C GLN A 186 12.17 -23.35 19.90
N SER A 187 11.44 -22.24 20.10
CA SER A 187 11.54 -21.05 19.25
C SER A 187 12.96 -20.49 19.27
N GLN A 188 13.55 -20.32 20.45
CA GLN A 188 14.93 -19.81 20.60
C GLN A 188 15.98 -20.76 20.01
N GLN A 189 15.80 -22.07 20.16
CA GLN A 189 16.71 -23.06 19.60
C GLN A 189 16.66 -23.05 18.07
N GLN A 190 15.45 -23.04 17.50
CA GLN A 190 15.27 -23.01 16.04
C GLN A 190 15.74 -21.68 15.44
N GLU A 191 15.53 -20.56 16.13
CA GLU A 191 16.09 -19.26 15.74
C GLU A 191 17.61 -19.31 15.64
N LYS A 192 18.28 -19.85 16.68
CA LYS A 192 19.74 -19.97 16.69
C LYS A 192 20.26 -20.85 15.55
N GLN A 193 19.59 -21.98 15.28
CA GLN A 193 19.95 -22.87 14.18
C GLN A 193 19.71 -22.20 12.81
N ALA A 194 18.56 -21.52 12.66
CA ALA A 194 18.22 -20.81 11.44
C ALA A 194 19.21 -19.69 11.14
N HIS A 195 19.66 -18.93 12.15
CA HIS A 195 20.67 -17.88 11.97
C HIS A 195 21.99 -18.38 11.40
N VAL A 196 22.46 -19.56 11.82
CA VAL A 196 23.71 -20.14 11.29
C VAL A 196 23.56 -20.44 9.81
N ILE A 197 22.50 -21.15 9.43
CA ILE A 197 22.25 -21.54 8.03
C ILE A 197 21.93 -20.30 7.17
N TYR A 198 21.22 -19.33 7.73
CA TYR A 198 20.92 -18.05 7.10
C TYR A 198 22.20 -17.30 6.74
N GLN A 199 23.16 -17.21 7.66
CA GLN A 199 24.43 -16.51 7.41
C GLN A 199 25.24 -17.20 6.31
N GLU A 200 25.36 -18.54 6.35
CA GLU A 200 26.03 -19.30 5.29
C GLU A 200 25.39 -19.03 3.92
N LYS A 201 24.06 -18.98 3.86
CA LYS A 201 23.33 -18.69 2.62
C LYS A 201 23.50 -17.25 2.14
N LEU A 202 23.56 -16.28 3.06
CA LEU A 202 23.89 -14.90 2.71
C LEU A 202 25.29 -14.80 2.12
N ASP A 203 26.27 -15.50 2.69
CA ASP A 203 27.64 -15.48 2.19
C ASP A 203 27.73 -16.06 0.77
N GLU A 204 27.08 -17.21 0.51
CA GLU A 204 26.95 -17.78 -0.84
C GLU A 204 26.26 -16.82 -1.81
N ALA A 205 25.14 -16.23 -1.39
CA ALA A 205 24.36 -15.29 -2.20
C ALA A 205 25.17 -14.03 -2.54
N ASN A 206 25.88 -13.48 -1.57
CA ASN A 206 26.73 -12.30 -1.73
C ASN A 206 27.91 -12.57 -2.68
N GLN A 207 28.51 -13.76 -2.65
CA GLN A 207 29.56 -14.13 -3.59
C GLN A 207 29.07 -14.12 -5.05
N VAL A 208 27.92 -14.73 -5.33
CA VAL A 208 27.37 -14.74 -6.70
C VAL A 208 26.81 -13.39 -7.12
N TYR A 209 26.29 -12.60 -6.16
CA TYR A 209 25.86 -11.22 -6.39
C TYR A 209 27.03 -10.33 -6.82
N GLN A 210 28.20 -10.44 -6.16
CA GLN A 210 29.41 -9.71 -6.54
C GLN A 210 29.92 -10.09 -7.95
N LEU A 211 29.67 -11.32 -8.38
CA LEU A 211 29.94 -11.78 -9.74
C LEU A 211 28.87 -11.35 -10.76
N GLN A 212 27.91 -10.50 -10.36
CA GLN A 212 26.79 -10.01 -11.16
C GLN A 212 25.88 -11.13 -11.71
N LYS A 213 25.92 -12.31 -11.10
CA LYS A 213 25.04 -13.44 -11.44
C LYS A 213 23.71 -13.29 -10.70
N TYR A 214 22.96 -12.24 -11.04
CA TYR A 214 21.80 -11.79 -10.28
C TYR A 214 20.69 -12.84 -10.18
N GLU A 215 20.48 -13.67 -11.19
CA GLU A 215 19.47 -14.74 -11.14
C GLU A 215 19.83 -15.81 -10.11
N GLN A 216 21.12 -16.16 -10.00
CA GLN A 216 21.62 -17.11 -9.01
C GLN A 216 21.59 -16.51 -7.61
N ALA A 217 21.98 -15.23 -7.49
CA ALA A 217 21.90 -14.48 -6.25
C ALA A 217 20.46 -14.41 -5.73
N LEU A 218 19.50 -14.09 -6.60
CA LEU A 218 18.08 -14.00 -6.26
C LEU A 218 17.56 -15.32 -5.69
N LYS A 219 17.95 -16.44 -6.30
CA LYS A 219 17.60 -17.77 -5.80
C LYS A 219 18.14 -18.00 -4.38
N LEU A 220 19.43 -17.73 -4.15
CA LEU A 220 20.07 -17.95 -2.85
C LEU A 220 19.54 -17.01 -1.75
N PHE A 221 19.31 -15.74 -2.05
CA PHE A 221 18.66 -14.82 -1.10
C PHE A 221 17.21 -15.25 -0.79
N THR A 222 16.48 -15.78 -1.78
CA THR A 222 15.14 -16.34 -1.55
C THR A 222 15.19 -17.57 -0.64
N GLU A 223 16.16 -18.46 -0.83
CA GLU A 223 16.41 -19.59 0.07
C GLU A 223 16.73 -19.12 1.49
N ALA A 224 17.61 -18.11 1.64
CA ALA A 224 17.91 -17.49 2.93
C ALA A 224 16.63 -16.94 3.60
N ASN A 225 15.80 -16.22 2.85
CA ASN A 225 14.53 -15.68 3.35
C ASN A 225 13.53 -16.78 3.76
N GLN A 226 13.56 -17.96 3.13
CA GLN A 226 12.73 -19.10 3.54
C GLN A 226 13.24 -19.82 4.80
N ILE A 227 14.54 -19.68 5.12
CA ILE A 227 15.16 -20.20 6.35
C ILE A 227 14.81 -19.30 7.53
N LEU A 228 14.96 -17.99 7.34
CA LEU A 228 14.66 -16.98 8.34
C LEU A 228 13.92 -15.79 7.69
N PRO A 229 12.58 -15.85 7.63
CA PRO A 229 11.77 -14.77 7.04
C PRO A 229 11.87 -13.43 7.78
N GLU A 230 12.31 -13.45 9.04
CA GLU A 230 12.55 -12.25 9.85
C GLU A 230 13.91 -11.59 9.53
N GLY A 231 14.72 -12.21 8.67
CA GLY A 231 16.02 -11.72 8.22
C GLY A 231 15.89 -10.65 7.14
N VAL A 232 15.94 -9.37 7.55
CA VAL A 232 15.72 -8.20 6.70
C VAL A 232 16.69 -8.10 5.50
N GLU A 233 17.95 -8.52 5.67
CA GLU A 233 19.00 -8.37 4.65
C GLU A 233 18.67 -9.13 3.35
N ALA A 234 18.26 -10.40 3.47
CA ALA A 234 17.88 -11.22 2.32
C ALA A 234 16.74 -10.57 1.51
N GLN A 235 15.71 -10.05 2.18
CA GLN A 235 14.60 -9.37 1.51
C GLN A 235 15.07 -8.09 0.80
N GLN A 236 15.90 -7.27 1.45
CA GLN A 236 16.44 -6.06 0.82
C GLN A 236 17.24 -6.38 -0.44
N LYS A 237 18.03 -7.46 -0.43
CA LYS A 237 18.79 -7.91 -1.59
C LYS A 237 17.91 -8.47 -2.70
N ILE A 238 16.83 -9.17 -2.36
CA ILE A 238 15.81 -9.60 -3.33
C ILE A 238 15.20 -8.38 -4.03
N ASP A 239 14.80 -7.36 -3.27
CA ASP A 239 14.19 -6.14 -3.81
C ASP A 239 15.16 -5.40 -4.73
N GLU A 240 16.43 -5.26 -4.31
CA GLU A 240 17.49 -4.64 -5.11
C GLU A 240 17.71 -5.36 -6.45
N ILE A 241 17.74 -6.71 -6.44
CA ILE A 241 17.90 -7.49 -7.67
C ILE A 241 16.68 -7.33 -8.59
N ASN A 242 15.46 -7.30 -8.03
CA ASN A 242 14.26 -7.08 -8.82
C ASN A 242 14.27 -5.69 -9.49
N ASP A 243 14.78 -4.67 -8.80
CA ASP A 243 14.97 -3.33 -9.38
C ASP A 243 15.99 -3.36 -10.54
N ILE A 244 17.08 -4.11 -10.41
CA ILE A 244 18.06 -4.33 -11.47
C ILE A 244 17.40 -4.97 -12.70
N PHE A 245 16.62 -6.03 -12.53
CA PHE A 245 15.90 -6.67 -13.63
C PHE A 245 14.88 -5.75 -14.28
N SER A 246 14.14 -4.98 -13.49
CA SER A 246 13.21 -3.97 -14.00
C SER A 246 13.93 -2.93 -14.86
N TYR A 247 15.08 -2.44 -14.40
CA TYR A 247 15.89 -1.48 -15.13
C TYR A 247 16.45 -2.07 -16.44
N GLN A 248 17.02 -3.27 -16.40
CA GLN A 248 17.54 -3.97 -17.57
C GLN A 248 16.44 -4.22 -18.61
N SER A 249 15.24 -4.64 -18.18
CA SER A 249 14.10 -4.83 -19.08
C SER A 249 13.68 -3.53 -19.76
N LYS A 250 13.68 -2.39 -19.04
CA LYS A 250 13.36 -1.07 -19.62
C LYS A 250 14.41 -0.64 -20.64
N LEU A 251 15.70 -0.86 -20.36
CA LEU A 251 16.77 -0.57 -21.32
C LEU A 251 16.61 -1.42 -22.58
N GLN A 252 16.32 -2.72 -22.44
CA GLN A 252 16.11 -3.61 -23.58
C GLN A 252 14.92 -3.16 -24.44
N GLU A 253 13.82 -2.75 -23.82
CA GLU A 253 12.65 -2.23 -24.54
C GLU A 253 12.99 -0.93 -25.30
N GLN A 254 13.73 -0.01 -24.67
CA GLN A 254 14.16 1.24 -25.31
C GLN A 254 15.13 0.98 -26.47
N TYR A 255 16.06 0.04 -26.30
CA TYR A 255 16.96 -0.42 -27.35
C TYR A 255 16.16 -0.97 -28.54
N GLN A 256 15.23 -1.90 -28.28
CA GLN A 256 14.43 -2.51 -29.34
C GLN A 256 13.58 -1.48 -30.08
N LYS A 257 12.98 -0.52 -29.37
CA LYS A 257 12.26 0.62 -29.98
C LYS A 257 13.15 1.47 -30.87
N ALA A 258 14.38 1.74 -30.44
CA ALA A 258 15.35 2.51 -31.22
C ALA A 258 15.78 1.76 -32.49
N ILE A 259 16.02 0.45 -32.39
CA ILE A 259 16.32 -0.42 -33.55
C ILE A 259 15.16 -0.45 -34.53
N THR A 260 13.94 -0.75 -34.07
CA THR A 260 12.76 -0.82 -34.94
C THR A 260 12.49 0.51 -35.64
N LYS A 261 12.68 1.64 -34.95
CA LYS A 261 12.59 2.96 -35.57
C LYS A 261 13.67 3.17 -36.63
N GLY A 262 14.93 2.89 -36.30
CA GLY A 262 16.05 3.06 -37.22
C GLY A 262 15.90 2.21 -38.48
N ASP A 263 15.44 0.97 -38.35
CA ASP A 263 15.17 0.08 -39.49
C ASP A 263 14.04 0.60 -40.37
N ALA A 264 12.96 1.12 -39.76
CA ALA A 264 11.85 1.69 -40.49
C ALA A 264 12.24 2.97 -41.25
N ASP A 265 13.03 3.86 -40.63
CA ASP A 265 13.49 5.10 -41.25
C ASP A 265 14.52 4.81 -42.36
N PHE A 266 15.42 3.83 -42.15
CA PHE A 266 16.33 3.37 -43.18
C PHE A 266 15.58 2.82 -44.40
N ALA A 267 14.55 1.99 -44.19
CA ALA A 267 13.76 1.41 -45.27
C ALA A 267 13.01 2.47 -46.11
N LYS A 268 12.70 3.62 -45.52
CA LYS A 268 12.10 4.77 -46.21
C LYS A 268 13.12 5.64 -46.95
N GLY A 269 14.42 5.46 -46.67
CA GLY A 269 15.49 6.35 -47.15
C GLY A 269 15.71 7.60 -46.29
N ASP A 270 15.07 7.67 -45.12
CA ASP A 270 15.20 8.77 -44.16
C ASP A 270 16.50 8.59 -43.34
N PHE A 271 17.64 8.63 -44.03
CA PHE A 271 18.94 8.22 -43.51
C PHE A 271 19.42 9.02 -42.28
N ASP A 272 19.13 10.32 -42.22
CA ASP A 272 19.46 11.15 -41.06
C ASP A 272 18.70 10.71 -39.80
N GLU A 273 17.42 10.37 -39.93
CA GLU A 273 16.60 9.92 -38.80
C GLU A 273 16.92 8.48 -38.39
N ALA A 274 17.23 7.63 -39.37
CA ALA A 274 17.77 6.30 -39.13
C ALA A 274 19.08 6.37 -38.33
N MET A 275 20.02 7.26 -38.71
CA MET A 275 21.27 7.45 -37.97
C MET A 275 21.03 7.91 -36.53
N LYS A 276 20.10 8.85 -36.28
CA LYS A 276 19.76 9.27 -34.90
C LYS A 276 19.17 8.13 -34.07
N ALA A 277 18.29 7.33 -34.66
CA ALA A 277 17.68 6.18 -33.97
C ALA A 277 18.71 5.09 -33.65
N TYR A 278 19.59 4.75 -34.59
CA TYR A 278 20.69 3.82 -34.35
C TYR A 278 21.70 4.36 -33.34
N GLN A 279 21.99 5.66 -33.34
CA GLN A 279 22.86 6.26 -32.33
C GLN A 279 22.26 6.13 -30.93
N LYS A 280 20.96 6.39 -30.78
CA LYS A 280 20.25 6.15 -29.51
C LYS A 280 20.35 4.69 -29.06
N ALA A 281 20.27 3.73 -29.97
CA ALA A 281 20.45 2.32 -29.65
C ALA A 281 21.89 2.02 -29.15
N ILE A 282 22.91 2.63 -29.74
CA ILE A 282 24.31 2.54 -29.30
C ILE A 282 24.50 3.16 -27.92
N ASP A 283 23.87 4.31 -27.65
CA ASP A 283 23.98 4.97 -26.35
C ASP A 283 23.35 4.13 -25.22
N ILE A 284 22.34 3.31 -25.53
CA ILE A 284 21.69 2.38 -24.60
C ILE A 284 22.50 1.10 -24.41
N ASN A 285 22.99 0.50 -25.50
CA ASN A 285 23.81 -0.70 -25.48
C ASN A 285 25.03 -0.54 -26.39
N PRO A 286 26.15 -0.04 -25.86
CA PRO A 286 27.34 0.26 -26.64
C PRO A 286 28.04 -0.96 -27.24
N ASP A 287 27.80 -2.16 -26.72
CA ASP A 287 28.48 -3.38 -27.18
C ASP A 287 27.83 -3.97 -28.44
N GLU A 288 26.60 -3.57 -28.74
CA GLU A 288 25.85 -4.07 -29.89
C GLU A 288 26.47 -3.63 -31.23
N THR A 289 26.61 -4.61 -32.13
CA THR A 289 27.28 -4.42 -33.42
C THR A 289 26.33 -4.01 -34.53
N TYR A 290 25.06 -4.41 -34.42
CA TYR A 290 24.05 -4.14 -35.43
C TYR A 290 23.86 -2.64 -35.72
N PRO A 291 23.52 -1.77 -34.76
CA PRO A 291 23.30 -0.35 -35.04
C PRO A 291 24.56 0.36 -35.57
N LYS A 292 25.76 -0.05 -35.10
CA LYS A 292 27.04 0.47 -35.62
C LYS A 292 27.26 0.11 -37.09
N THR A 293 26.81 -1.07 -37.49
CA THR A 293 26.90 -1.54 -38.89
C THR A 293 25.96 -0.74 -39.78
N ARG A 294 24.73 -0.53 -39.33
CA ARG A 294 23.74 0.27 -40.08
C ARG A 294 24.18 1.73 -40.27
N ILE A 295 24.77 2.35 -39.25
CA ILE A 295 25.35 3.70 -39.40
C ILE A 295 26.49 3.71 -40.43
N ARG A 296 27.35 2.68 -40.47
CA ARG A 296 28.42 2.59 -41.48
C ARG A 296 27.87 2.43 -42.90
N GLU A 297 26.81 1.63 -43.07
CA GLU A 297 26.11 1.50 -44.35
C GLU A 297 25.55 2.85 -44.82
N ILE A 298 24.86 3.58 -43.94
CA ILE A 298 24.34 4.92 -44.26
C ILE A 298 25.47 5.88 -44.67
N LYS A 299 26.59 5.89 -43.92
CA LYS A 299 27.75 6.72 -44.25
C LYS A 299 28.36 6.36 -45.61
N ALA A 300 28.40 5.08 -45.96
CA ALA A 300 28.87 4.63 -47.26
C ALA A 300 27.94 5.09 -48.40
N LEU A 301 26.61 5.09 -48.17
CA LEU A 301 25.64 5.63 -49.13
C LEU A 301 25.85 7.12 -49.38
N TYR A 302 26.06 7.93 -48.33
CA TYR A 302 26.36 9.35 -48.49
C TYR A 302 27.69 9.61 -49.21
N ALA A 303 28.73 8.83 -48.90
CA ALA A 303 30.03 8.96 -49.56
C ALA A 303 29.94 8.60 -51.06
N ASP A 304 29.19 7.55 -51.40
CA ASP A 304 28.93 7.15 -52.78
C ASP A 304 28.11 8.22 -53.52
N GLU A 305 27.06 8.76 -52.90
CA GLU A 305 26.27 9.85 -53.48
C GLU A 305 27.12 11.10 -53.73
N SER A 306 27.91 11.54 -52.74
CA SER A 306 28.80 12.68 -52.86
C SER A 306 29.84 12.48 -53.97
N SER A 307 30.43 11.28 -54.06
CA SER A 307 31.39 10.92 -55.12
C SER A 307 30.73 10.94 -56.51
N ARG A 308 29.51 10.42 -56.64
CA ARG A 308 28.72 10.48 -57.87
C ARG A 308 28.42 11.93 -58.28
N GLN A 309 28.03 12.79 -57.34
CA GLN A 309 27.78 14.21 -57.60
C GLN A 309 29.05 14.96 -58.04
N GLN A 310 30.19 14.72 -57.38
CA GLN A 310 31.46 15.34 -57.75
C GLN A 310 31.92 14.91 -59.14
N ARG A 311 31.86 13.60 -59.45
CA ARG A 311 32.22 13.07 -60.77
C ARG A 311 31.31 13.61 -61.86
N TYR A 312 30.00 13.69 -61.60
CA TYR A 312 29.05 14.35 -62.48
C TYR A 312 29.48 15.79 -62.80
N LYS A 313 29.78 16.59 -61.77
CA LYS A 313 30.22 17.99 -61.95
C LYS A 313 31.50 18.08 -62.79
N SER A 314 32.51 17.26 -62.50
CA SER A 314 33.74 17.22 -63.28
C SER A 314 33.51 16.87 -64.75
N LEU A 315 32.63 15.92 -65.05
CA LEU A 315 32.29 15.55 -66.43
C LEU A 315 31.56 16.67 -67.17
N ILE A 316 30.71 17.44 -66.48
CA ILE A 316 30.10 18.65 -67.04
C ILE A 316 31.17 19.70 -67.38
N ASP A 317 32.07 19.99 -66.43
CA ASP A 317 33.14 20.99 -66.61
C ASP A 317 34.11 20.59 -67.75
N GLU A 318 34.49 19.31 -67.83
CA GLU A 318 35.29 18.75 -68.93
C GLU A 318 34.59 18.90 -70.27
N GLY A 319 33.30 18.51 -70.34
CA GLY A 319 32.50 18.63 -71.56
C GLY A 319 32.46 20.07 -72.06
N ASP A 320 32.23 21.04 -71.16
CA ASP A 320 32.20 22.46 -71.50
C ASP A 320 33.57 23.01 -71.92
N ASN A 321 34.66 22.52 -71.31
CA ASN A 321 36.02 22.92 -71.71
C ASN A 321 36.41 22.34 -73.07
N TYR A 322 36.08 21.08 -73.36
CA TYR A 322 36.30 20.48 -74.67
C TYR A 322 35.53 21.23 -75.77
N LEU A 323 34.31 21.71 -75.48
CA LEU A 323 33.58 22.57 -76.42
C LEU A 323 34.31 23.87 -76.72
N LYS A 324 34.82 24.55 -75.68
CA LYS A 324 35.59 25.80 -75.86
C LYS A 324 36.85 25.59 -76.69
N SER A 325 37.51 24.44 -76.54
CA SER A 325 38.69 24.05 -77.31
C SER A 325 38.39 23.45 -78.69
N GLY A 326 37.11 23.30 -79.06
CA GLY A 326 36.69 22.75 -80.36
C GLY A 326 36.73 21.22 -80.47
N GLU A 327 37.05 20.51 -79.39
CA GLU A 327 37.19 19.04 -79.33
C GLU A 327 35.82 18.36 -79.19
N THR A 328 35.03 18.43 -80.27
CA THR A 328 33.59 18.07 -80.30
C THR A 328 33.30 16.63 -79.83
N GLU A 329 34.13 15.66 -80.23
CA GLU A 329 33.92 14.25 -79.85
C GLU A 329 34.17 13.99 -78.36
N LYS A 330 35.22 14.59 -77.79
CA LYS A 330 35.50 14.46 -76.35
C LYS A 330 34.42 15.13 -75.52
N ALA A 331 33.94 16.31 -75.94
CA ALA A 331 32.82 16.98 -75.30
C ALA A 331 31.56 16.09 -75.27
N TYR A 332 31.21 15.48 -76.41
CA TYR A 332 30.04 14.59 -76.52
C TYR A 332 30.15 13.38 -75.57
N GLN A 333 31.33 12.75 -75.47
CA GLN A 333 31.56 11.63 -74.56
C GLN A 333 31.50 12.04 -73.08
N SER A 334 32.07 13.19 -72.70
CA SER A 334 32.00 13.69 -71.32
C SER A 334 30.55 13.98 -70.89
N PHE A 335 29.72 14.58 -71.77
CA PHE A 335 28.31 14.81 -71.46
C PHE A 335 27.50 13.50 -71.40
N LEU A 336 27.78 12.51 -72.25
CA LEU A 336 27.15 11.18 -72.16
C LEU A 336 27.46 10.49 -70.83
N ALA A 337 28.72 10.52 -70.40
CA ALA A 337 29.13 9.97 -69.11
C ALA A 337 28.47 10.73 -67.94
N ALA A 338 28.31 12.05 -68.04
CA ALA A 338 27.58 12.84 -67.04
C ALA A 338 26.09 12.44 -66.98
N LEU A 339 25.45 12.25 -68.12
CA LEU A 339 24.05 11.84 -68.22
C LEU A 339 23.80 10.40 -67.68
N GLN A 340 24.80 9.52 -67.79
CA GLN A 340 24.75 8.20 -67.15
C GLN A 340 24.75 8.28 -65.61
N LEU A 341 25.47 9.24 -65.03
CA LEU A 341 25.51 9.45 -63.58
C LEU A 341 24.28 10.19 -63.04
N LYS A 342 23.67 11.06 -63.86
CA LYS A 342 22.45 11.80 -63.53
C LYS A 342 21.44 11.70 -64.68
N PRO A 343 20.68 10.59 -64.76
CA PRO A 343 19.64 10.42 -65.76
C PRO A 343 18.64 11.58 -65.68
N ASN A 344 18.25 12.11 -66.85
CA ASN A 344 17.37 13.29 -67.00
C ASN A 344 18.02 14.65 -66.68
N ASP A 345 19.35 14.77 -66.63
CA ASP A 345 19.99 16.07 -66.61
C ASP A 345 19.71 16.85 -67.91
N SER A 346 18.96 17.95 -67.80
CA SER A 346 18.54 18.75 -68.96
C SER A 346 19.70 19.44 -69.64
N TYR A 347 20.73 19.83 -68.86
CA TYR A 347 21.92 20.50 -69.39
C TYR A 347 22.72 19.57 -70.29
N ALA A 348 23.19 18.43 -69.78
CA ALA A 348 23.93 17.43 -70.55
C ALA A 348 23.11 16.93 -71.75
N SER A 349 21.81 16.65 -71.56
CA SER A 349 20.93 16.22 -72.65
C SER A 349 20.85 17.23 -73.80
N SER A 350 20.76 18.52 -73.47
CA SER A 350 20.73 19.59 -74.49
C SER A 350 22.04 19.70 -75.27
N LYS A 351 23.18 19.55 -74.59
CA LYS A 351 24.52 19.59 -75.20
C LYS A 351 24.75 18.40 -76.12
N ILE A 352 24.38 17.20 -75.69
CA ILE A 352 24.45 15.98 -76.52
C ILE A 352 23.65 16.19 -77.81
N LYS A 353 22.40 16.67 -77.70
CA LYS A 353 21.52 16.90 -78.85
C LYS A 353 22.09 17.92 -79.84
N SER A 354 22.70 19.00 -79.35
CA SER A 354 23.29 20.02 -80.23
C SER A 354 24.57 19.55 -80.92
N LEU A 355 25.33 18.65 -80.28
CA LEU A 355 26.56 18.09 -80.83
C LEU A 355 26.31 16.92 -81.79
N GLN A 356 25.16 16.26 -81.69
CA GLN A 356 24.81 15.05 -82.44
C GLN A 356 25.06 15.17 -83.96
N PRO A 357 24.61 16.23 -84.68
CA PRO A 357 24.80 16.31 -86.12
C PRO A 357 26.28 16.35 -86.52
N ARG A 358 27.10 17.03 -85.72
CA ARG A 358 28.55 17.17 -85.95
C ARG A 358 29.29 15.87 -85.64
N ILE A 359 28.83 15.10 -84.65
CA ILE A 359 29.35 13.77 -84.36
C ILE A 359 29.01 12.79 -85.48
N ASP A 360 27.77 12.80 -85.98
CA ASP A 360 27.33 11.93 -87.07
C ASP A 360 28.16 12.18 -88.35
N GLU A 361 28.45 13.44 -88.64
CA GLU A 361 29.33 13.84 -89.74
C GLU A 361 30.78 13.34 -89.53
N LEU A 362 31.36 13.53 -88.34
CA LEU A 362 32.71 13.05 -88.02
C LEU A 362 32.84 11.52 -88.11
N VAL A 363 31.79 10.78 -87.73
CA VAL A 363 31.76 9.31 -87.87
C VAL A 363 31.63 8.91 -89.34
N LYS A 364 30.77 9.58 -90.11
CA LYS A 364 30.61 9.32 -91.55
C LYS A 364 31.92 9.56 -92.30
N ASN A 365 32.59 10.68 -92.01
CA ASN A 365 33.86 11.03 -92.65
C ASN A 365 34.97 10.03 -92.30
N ARG A 366 35.09 9.58 -91.05
CA ARG A 366 36.07 8.55 -90.67
C ARG A 366 35.85 7.22 -91.39
N LYS A 367 34.59 6.82 -91.60
CA LYS A 367 34.26 5.60 -92.36
C LYS A 367 34.63 5.70 -93.84
N SER A 368 34.51 6.89 -94.45
CA SER A 368 34.94 7.11 -95.84
C SER A 368 36.46 7.20 -96.03
N TYR A 369 37.25 7.39 -94.96
CA TYR A 369 38.73 7.36 -95.01
C TYR A 369 39.32 5.97 -94.70
N GLN A 370 38.49 5.01 -94.27
CA GLN A 370 38.89 3.64 -93.93
C GLN A 370 38.43 2.58 -94.95
N GLN A 371 37.70 3.02 -95.98
CA GLN A 371 37.39 2.28 -97.20
C GLN A 371 38.28 2.82 -98.31
#